data_AF-A0A498P1U5-F1
#
_entry.id   AF-A0A498P1U5-F1
#
_cell.length_a   1.000
_cell.length_b   1.000
_cell.length_c   1.000
_cell.angle_alpha   90.00
_cell.angle_beta   90.00
_cell.angle_gamma   90.00
#
_symmetry.space_group_name_H-M   'P 1'
#
loop_
_entity.id
_entity.type
_entity.pdbx_description
1 polymer ?
#
loop_
_entity_poly.entity_id
_entity_poly.type
_entity_poly.pdbx_seq_one_letter_code
_entity_poly.pdbx_strand_id
1 'polypeptide(L)'
;MRSAEVQYGNAATSPVDARGLQISIEALFVSICQKKHYLYRQNDRNKRRQKISQKIAQEKKRLLEEIQRYNQHPDGDPVDTKSVVQKLSRRSRHYHQEEAF
;
A
#
# COMPACT_ATOMS: atom_id res chain seq x y z
N MET A 1 30.28 -11.02 30.59
CA MET A 1 28.83 -11.03 30.35
C MET A 1 28.61 -11.33 28.88
N ARG A 2 27.98 -12.46 28.57
CA ARG A 2 27.90 -13.05 27.23
C ARG A 2 26.68 -12.45 26.52
N SER A 3 26.90 -11.75 25.40
CA SER A 3 25.84 -11.20 24.56
C SER A 3 24.96 -12.34 24.05
N ALA A 4 23.65 -12.25 24.27
CA ALA A 4 22.68 -13.16 23.67
C ALA A 4 22.45 -12.75 22.22
N GLU A 5 23.03 -13.50 21.29
CA GLU A 5 22.67 -13.45 19.88
C GLU A 5 21.26 -14.03 19.74
N VAL A 6 20.30 -13.18 19.37
CA VAL A 6 18.95 -13.61 19.03
C VAL A 6 19.02 -14.25 17.65
N GLN A 7 19.19 -15.57 17.62
CA GLN A 7 18.98 -16.39 16.42
C GLN A 7 17.48 -16.42 16.12
N TYR A 8 17.03 -15.56 15.22
CA TYR A 8 15.74 -15.71 14.57
C TYR A 8 15.82 -16.91 13.63
N GLY A 9 15.12 -17.98 14.02
CA GLY A 9 15.06 -19.23 13.27
C GLY A 9 14.61 -19.01 11.82
N ASN A 10 15.35 -19.62 10.91
CA ASN A 10 15.05 -19.69 9.49
C ASN A 10 13.74 -20.46 9.25
N ALA A 11 12.61 -19.77 9.26
CA ALA A 11 11.44 -20.24 8.54
C ALA A 11 11.71 -19.98 7.05
N ALA A 12 12.06 -21.02 6.31
CA ALA A 12 12.16 -20.95 4.85
C ALA A 12 10.77 -20.64 4.28
N THR A 13 10.42 -19.36 4.19
CA THR A 13 9.19 -18.92 3.56
C THR A 13 9.33 -19.16 2.06
N SER A 14 8.37 -19.87 1.46
CA SER A 14 8.51 -20.32 0.08
C SER A 14 8.65 -19.13 -0.87
N PRO A 15 9.48 -19.20 -1.93
CA PRO A 15 9.55 -18.16 -2.97
C PRO A 15 8.19 -17.83 -3.58
N VAL A 16 7.27 -18.79 -3.58
CA VAL A 16 5.87 -18.63 -4.04
C VAL A 16 5.11 -17.66 -3.14
N ASP A 17 5.38 -17.68 -1.83
CA ASP A 17 4.72 -16.81 -0.85
C ASP A 17 5.22 -15.37 -1.00
N ALA A 18 6.53 -15.17 -1.20
CA ALA A 18 7.11 -13.84 -1.43
C ALA A 18 6.56 -13.19 -2.72
N ARG A 19 6.48 -13.96 -3.81
CA ARG A 19 5.90 -13.51 -5.09
C ARG A 19 4.42 -13.16 -4.93
N GLY A 20 3.66 -13.97 -4.20
CA GLY A 20 2.26 -13.71 -3.90
C GLY A 20 2.05 -12.42 -3.12
N LEU A 21 2.88 -12.18 -2.10
CA LEU A 21 2.87 -10.95 -1.32
C LEU A 21 3.19 -9.73 -2.19
N GLN A 22 4.21 -9.80 -3.05
CA GLN A 22 4.53 -8.71 -3.97
C GLN A 22 3.35 -8.34 -4.88
N ILE A 23 2.71 -9.33 -5.50
CA ILE A 23 1.52 -9.13 -6.36
C ILE A 23 0.40 -8.46 -5.55
N SER A 24 0.18 -8.90 -4.31
CA SER A 24 -0.86 -8.34 -3.44
C SER A 24 -0.58 -6.86 -3.07
N ILE A 25 0.68 -6.52 -2.79
CA ILE A 25 1.14 -5.17 -2.48
C ILE A 25 0.91 -4.24 -3.68
N GLU A 26 1.32 -4.67 -4.88
CA GLU A 26 1.12 -3.91 -6.13
C GLU A 26 -0.37 -3.67 -6.42
N ALA A 27 -1.19 -4.72 -6.31
CA ALA A 27 -2.63 -4.64 -6.53
C ALA A 27 -3.31 -3.68 -5.54
N LEU A 28 -2.98 -3.76 -4.25
CA LEU A 28 -3.49 -2.86 -3.22
C LEU A 28 -3.07 -1.41 -3.49
N PHE A 29 -1.80 -1.18 -3.87
CA PHE A 29 -1.30 0.17 -4.17
C PHE A 29 -2.07 0.82 -5.33
N VAL A 30 -2.25 0.10 -6.44
CA VAL A 30 -3.01 0.58 -7.61
C VAL A 30 -4.47 0.84 -7.24
N SER A 31 -5.08 -0.10 -6.51
CA SER A 31 -6.47 -0.03 -6.05
C SER A 31 -6.75 1.22 -5.20
N ILE A 32 -5.83 1.57 -4.29
CA ILE A 32 -5.90 2.78 -3.46
C ILE A 32 -5.78 4.04 -4.33
N CYS A 33 -4.83 4.07 -5.27
CA CYS A 33 -4.62 5.19 -6.17
C CYS A 33 -5.89 5.50 -7.00
N GLN A 34 -6.50 4.47 -7.58
CA GLN A 34 -7.74 4.60 -8.35
C GLN A 34 -8.90 5.12 -7.47
N LYS A 35 -9.10 4.57 -6.27
CA LYS A 35 -10.15 5.04 -5.36
C LYS A 35 -9.94 6.49 -4.92
N LYS A 36 -8.68 6.90 -4.69
CA LYS A 36 -8.35 8.28 -4.34
C LYS A 36 -8.67 9.25 -5.49
N HIS A 37 -8.50 8.82 -6.74
CA HIS A 37 -8.94 9.57 -7.92
C HIS A 37 -10.47 9.72 -7.93
N TYR A 38 -11.23 8.65 -7.67
CA TYR A 38 -12.70 8.72 -7.61
C TYR A 38 -13.24 9.51 -6.42
N LEU A 39 -12.50 9.61 -5.30
CA LEU A 39 -12.95 10.31 -4.10
C LEU A 39 -13.27 11.80 -4.34
N TYR A 40 -12.65 12.42 -5.35
CA TYR A 40 -12.77 13.84 -5.63
C TYR A 40 -13.50 14.19 -6.94
N ARG A 41 -14.18 13.24 -7.60
CA ARG A 41 -15.03 13.59 -8.76
C ARG A 41 -16.15 14.55 -8.33
N GLN A 42 -16.34 15.63 -9.10
CA GLN A 42 -17.16 16.79 -8.74
C GLN A 42 -18.63 16.47 -8.42
N ASN A 43 -19.21 15.40 -8.98
CA ASN A 43 -20.64 15.08 -8.83
C ASN A 43 -20.99 14.00 -7.78
N ASP A 44 -20.09 13.71 -6.84
CA ASP A 44 -20.30 12.63 -5.88
C ASP A 44 -20.98 13.03 -4.58
N ARG A 45 -22.14 12.41 -4.32
CA ARG A 45 -22.89 12.51 -3.05
C ARG A 45 -22.01 12.11 -1.87
N ASN A 46 -22.14 12.81 -0.73
CA ASN A 46 -21.36 12.60 0.50
C ASN A 46 -21.32 11.14 0.97
N LYS A 47 -22.42 10.39 0.86
CA LYS A 47 -22.47 8.95 1.21
C LYS A 47 -21.51 8.11 0.37
N ARG A 48 -21.36 8.40 -0.93
CA ARG A 48 -20.41 7.70 -1.81
C ARG A 48 -18.97 8.01 -1.42
N ARG A 49 -18.67 9.28 -1.16
CA ARG A 49 -17.34 9.71 -0.70
C ARG A 49 -16.94 9.03 0.61
N GLN A 50 -17.83 8.99 1.60
CA GLN A 50 -17.58 8.28 2.86
C GLN A 50 -17.26 6.79 2.66
N LYS A 51 -18.05 6.08 1.82
CA LYS A 51 -17.78 4.67 1.50
C LYS A 51 -16.42 4.48 0.82
N ILE A 52 -16.04 5.39 -0.09
CA ILE A 52 -14.72 5.35 -0.76
C ILE A 52 -13.60 5.60 0.26
N SER A 53 -13.74 6.60 1.13
CA SER A 53 -12.76 6.89 2.20
C SER A 53 -12.56 5.70 3.15
N GLN A 54 -13.65 5.06 3.57
CA GLN A 54 -13.58 3.86 4.42
C GLN A 54 -12.84 2.71 3.73
N LYS A 55 -13.14 2.44 2.45
CA LYS A 55 -12.44 1.43 1.66
C LYS A 55 -10.94 1.75 1.51
N ILE A 56 -10.59 3.01 1.24
CA ILE A 56 -9.18 3.44 1.17
C ILE A 56 -8.47 3.19 2.50
N ALA A 57 -9.12 3.48 3.64
CA ALA A 57 -8.52 3.24 4.96
C ALA A 57 -8.28 1.75 5.22
N GLN A 58 -9.23 0.89 4.87
CA GLN A 58 -9.10 -0.56 4.98
C GLN A 58 -7.97 -1.11 4.09
N GLU A 59 -7.92 -0.69 2.83
CA GLU A 59 -6.88 -1.12 1.89
C GLU A 59 -5.49 -0.63 2.29
N LYS A 60 -5.38 0.59 2.85
CA LYS A 60 -4.11 1.08 3.42
C LYS A 60 -3.66 0.21 4.59
N LYS A 61 -4.56 -0.15 5.51
CA LYS A 61 -4.22 -1.04 6.62
C LYS A 61 -3.68 -2.38 6.12
N ARG A 62 -4.40 -3.01 5.18
CA ARG A 62 -3.98 -4.27 4.55
C ARG A 62 -2.64 -4.15 3.84
N LEU A 63 -2.41 -3.07 3.11
CA LEU A 63 -1.14 -2.83 2.42
C LEU A 63 0.06 -2.81 3.38
N LEU A 64 -0.10 -2.20 4.56
CA LEU A 64 0.94 -2.19 5.58
C LEU A 64 1.20 -3.59 6.15
N GLU A 65 0.14 -4.36 6.39
CA GLU A 65 0.23 -5.76 6.85
C GLU A 65 0.96 -6.64 5.81
N GLU A 66 0.63 -6.50 4.52
CA GLU A 66 1.31 -7.24 3.44
C GLU A 66 2.78 -6.86 3.31
N ILE A 67 3.11 -5.57 3.38
CA ILE A 67 4.50 -5.09 3.35
C ILE A 67 5.27 -5.65 4.55
N GLN A 68 4.66 -5.67 5.74
CA GLN A 68 5.30 -6.24 6.92
C GLN A 68 5.59 -7.73 6.73
N ARG A 69 4.63 -8.50 6.17
CA ARG A 69 4.85 -9.92 5.84
C ARG A 69 5.95 -10.08 4.81
N TYR A 70 5.94 -9.29 3.73
CA TYR A 70 6.95 -9.36 2.68
C TYR A 70 8.35 -9.05 3.21
N ASN A 71 8.49 -8.04 4.06
CA ASN A 71 9.77 -7.64 4.66
C ASN A 71 10.31 -8.65 5.70
N GLN A 72 9.53 -9.65 6.11
CA GLN A 72 10.03 -10.76 6.93
C GLN A 72 10.81 -11.78 6.10
N HIS A 73 10.73 -11.73 4.77
CA HIS A 73 11.50 -12.59 3.90
C HIS A 73 12.94 -12.08 3.77
N PRO A 74 13.95 -12.93 4.04
CA PRO A 74 15.36 -12.53 3.97
C PRO A 74 15.85 -12.28 2.53
N ASP A 75 15.18 -12.87 1.54
CA ASP A 75 15.58 -12.83 0.13
C ASP A 75 14.95 -11.67 -0.67
N GLY A 76 14.05 -10.89 -0.05
CA GLY A 76 13.35 -9.79 -0.71
C GLY A 76 14.02 -8.44 -0.47
N ASP A 77 14.01 -7.56 -1.47
CA ASP A 77 14.39 -6.16 -1.28
C ASP A 77 13.38 -5.48 -0.33
N PRO A 78 13.81 -4.97 0.84
CA PRO A 78 12.86 -4.46 1.83
C PRO A 78 12.12 -3.24 1.30
N VAL A 79 10.79 -3.27 1.44
CA VAL A 79 9.92 -2.17 1.04
C VAL A 79 9.82 -1.14 2.17
N ASP A 80 10.28 0.09 1.92
CA ASP A 80 10.10 1.20 2.87
C ASP A 80 8.64 1.63 2.96
N THR A 81 8.02 1.27 4.07
CA THR A 81 6.65 1.60 4.40
C THR A 81 6.40 3.11 4.44
N LYS A 82 7.36 3.91 4.91
CA LYS A 82 7.20 5.37 5.03
C LYS A 82 7.11 6.02 3.66
N SER A 83 7.98 5.63 2.73
CA SER A 83 7.92 6.05 1.33
C SER A 83 6.58 5.71 0.67
N VAL A 84 6.06 4.49 0.87
CA VAL A 84 4.76 4.06 0.34
C VAL A 84 3.62 4.93 0.90
N VAL A 85 3.57 5.13 2.22
CA VAL A 85 2.57 5.98 2.87
C VAL A 85 2.67 7.42 2.36
N GLN A 86 3.87 7.95 2.17
CA GLN A 86 4.08 9.29 1.64
C GLN A 86 3.53 9.42 0.21
N LYS A 87 3.84 8.45 -0.68
CA LYS A 87 3.32 8.40 -2.07
C LYS A 87 1.80 8.37 -2.10
N LEU A 88 1.16 7.61 -1.21
CA LEU A 88 -0.30 7.54 -1.12
C LEU A 88 -0.92 8.82 -0.54
N SER A 89 -0.20 9.54 0.33
CA SER A 89 -0.65 10.74 1.02
C SER A 89 -0.58 12.01 0.17
N ARG A 90 0.31 12.06 -0.84
CA ARG A 90 0.35 13.18 -1.80
C ARG A 90 -1.05 13.32 -2.41
N ARG A 91 -1.76 14.41 -2.10
CA ARG A 91 -3.03 14.74 -2.77
C ARG A 91 -2.75 14.72 -4.27
N SER A 92 -3.66 14.12 -5.05
CA SER A 92 -3.65 14.25 -6.50
C SER A 92 -3.82 15.74 -6.79
N ARG A 93 -2.71 16.48 -6.87
CA ARG A 93 -2.72 17.88 -7.25
C ARG A 93 -3.05 17.88 -8.74
N HIS A 94 -4.29 18.28 -9.04
CA HIS A 94 -4.79 18.74 -10.33
C HIS A 94 -4.51 17.85 -11.55
N TYR A 95 -5.56 17.15 -12.00
CA TYR A 95 -5.82 16.99 -13.42
C TYR A 95 -7.26 17.45 -13.67
N HIS A 96 -7.41 18.76 -13.82
CA HIS A 96 -8.53 19.39 -14.50
C HIS A 96 -7.91 20.20 -15.64
N GLN A 97 -7.89 19.60 -16.83
CA GLN A 97 -8.38 20.19 -18.08
C GLN A 97 -8.07 21.68 -18.30
N GLU A 98 -6.94 21.97 -18.94
CA GLU A 98 -6.75 23.15 -19.79
C GLU A 98 -6.08 22.69 -21.09
N GLU A 99 -6.91 22.24 -22.04
CA GLU A 99 -6.60 22.33 -23.47
C GLU A 99 -7.89 22.86 -24.11
N ALA A 100 -8.04 24.18 -24.01
CA ALA A 100 -9.01 24.95 -24.76
C ALA A 100 -8.26 26.17 -25.29
N PHE A 101 -7.67 26.02 -26.48
CA PHE A 101 -7.66 27.01 -27.56
C PHE A 101 -7.50 26.28 -28.89
#